data_AF-A0A1Y5PQ51-F1
#
_entry.id   AF-A0A1Y5PQ51-F1
#
_cell.length_a   1.000
_cell.length_b   1.000
_cell.length_c   1.000
_cell.angle_alpha   90.00
_cell.angle_beta   90.00
_cell.angle_gamma   90.00
#
_symmetry.space_group_name_H-M   'P 1'
#
loop_
_entity.id
_entity.type
_entity.pdbx_description
1 polymer ?
#
loop_
_entity_poly.entity_id
_entity_poly.type
_entity_poly.pdbx_seq_one_letter_code
_entity_poly.pdbx_strand_id
1 'polypeptide(L)'
;MDLTCYERALYVISLYRDQDAEDRSRALETIRQTETRPLVVIAMIRIAAMLAKNTHVTDGFAEQLWKSPYCELEDGILNITDQVLAALDDDPAQAGYWEDMLRIPELLAAQES
;
A
#
# COMPACT_ATOMS: atom_id res chain seq x y z
N MET A 1 -0.23 9.87 -13.48
CA MET A 1 0.84 9.11 -12.78
C MET A 1 1.05 7.84 -13.58
N ASP A 2 2.30 7.42 -13.73
CA ASP A 2 2.62 6.24 -14.55
C ASP A 2 2.24 4.94 -13.82
N LEU A 3 1.80 3.92 -14.57
CA LEU A 3 1.47 2.58 -14.09
C LEU A 3 2.62 1.98 -13.28
N THR A 4 3.86 2.24 -13.71
CA THR A 4 5.08 1.77 -13.04
C THR A 4 5.20 2.24 -11.59
N CYS A 5 4.65 3.40 -11.23
CA CYS A 5 4.64 3.89 -9.84
C CYS A 5 3.66 3.08 -8.99
N TYR A 6 2.50 2.73 -9.55
CA TYR A 6 1.53 1.88 -8.88
C TYR A 6 2.01 0.43 -8.75
N GLU A 7 2.67 -0.11 -9.76
CA GLU A 7 3.26 -1.46 -9.72
C GLU A 7 4.35 -1.56 -8.63
N ARG A 8 5.23 -0.56 -8.53
CA ARG A 8 6.25 -0.51 -7.48
C ARG A 8 5.63 -0.40 -6.08
N ALA A 9 4.61 0.44 -5.92
CA ALA A 9 3.89 0.56 -4.66
C ALA A 9 3.20 -0.75 -4.28
N LEU A 10 2.51 -1.38 -5.23
CA LEU A 10 1.84 -2.66 -5.04
C LEU A 10 2.84 -3.76 -4.64
N TYR A 11 4.00 -3.84 -5.31
CA TYR A 11 5.02 -4.82 -5.01
C TYR A 11 5.47 -4.76 -3.54
N VAL A 12 5.75 -3.56 -3.01
CA VAL A 12 6.16 -3.41 -1.61
C VAL A 12 5.02 -3.76 -0.64
N ILE A 13 3.78 -3.42 -1.00
CA ILE A 13 2.60 -3.77 -0.20
C ILE A 13 2.39 -5.29 -0.19
N SER A 14 2.52 -5.96 -1.34
CA SER A 14 2.28 -7.40 -1.47
C SER A 14 3.28 -8.27 -0.71
N LEU A 15 4.50 -7.77 -0.46
CA LEU A 15 5.51 -8.50 0.33
C LEU A 15 5.07 -8.77 1.79
N TYR A 16 3.99 -8.12 2.27
CA TYR A 16 3.29 -8.53 3.49
C TYR A 16 2.90 -10.02 3.45
N ARG A 17 2.33 -10.49 2.33
CA ARG A 17 1.80 -11.85 2.17
C ARG A 17 2.89 -12.91 2.26
N ASP A 18 4.06 -12.59 1.72
CA ASP A 18 5.21 -13.50 1.69
C ASP A 18 5.97 -13.49 3.03
N GLN A 19 5.59 -12.61 3.98
CA GLN A 19 6.28 -12.38 5.25
C GLN A 19 7.77 -12.08 5.08
N ASP A 20 8.16 -11.55 3.92
CA ASP A 20 9.54 -11.29 3.56
C ASP A 20 9.94 -9.85 3.92
N ALA A 21 10.25 -9.66 5.21
CA ALA A 21 10.66 -8.37 5.73
C ALA A 21 11.99 -7.87 5.13
N GLU A 22 12.87 -8.77 4.69
CA GLU A 22 14.16 -8.39 4.10
C GLU A 22 13.97 -7.84 2.68
N ASP A 23 13.23 -8.55 1.84
CA ASP A 23 12.92 -8.10 0.49
C ASP A 23 12.10 -6.80 0.51
N ARG A 24 11.18 -6.65 1.47
CA ARG A 24 10.41 -5.42 1.65
C ARG A 24 11.29 -4.24 2.02
N SER A 25 12.25 -4.45 2.93
CA SER A 25 13.22 -3.43 3.31
C SER A 25 14.11 -3.04 2.14
N ARG A 26 14.56 -4.02 1.33
CA ARG A 26 15.37 -3.79 0.14
C ARG A 26 14.60 -3.03 -0.95
N ALA A 27 13.33 -3.35 -1.14
CA ALA A 27 12.46 -2.68 -2.09
C ALA A 27 12.19 -1.21 -1.69
N LEU A 28 11.96 -0.95 -0.39
CA LEU A 28 11.83 0.41 0.15
C LEU A 28 13.10 1.22 -0.04
N GLU A 29 14.26 0.66 0.27
CA GLU A 29 15.54 1.36 0.09
C GLU A 29 15.76 1.71 -1.39
N THR A 30 15.41 0.80 -2.29
CA THR A 30 15.43 1.07 -3.73
C THR A 30 14.52 2.25 -4.09
N ILE A 31 13.28 2.28 -3.59
CA ILE A 31 12.35 3.40 -3.85
C ILE A 31 12.91 4.72 -3.33
N ARG A 32 13.47 4.73 -2.12
CA ARG A 32 14.04 5.93 -1.46
C ARG A 32 15.17 6.56 -2.27
N GLN A 33 15.90 5.76 -3.03
CA GLN A 33 17.01 6.21 -3.88
C GLN A 33 16.58 6.65 -5.29
N THR A 34 15.29 6.55 -5.64
CA THR A 34 14.78 6.95 -6.95
C THR A 34 14.20 8.37 -6.96
N GLU A 35 14.33 9.07 -8.10
CA GLU A 35 13.66 10.37 -8.32
C GLU A 35 12.13 10.25 -8.30
N THR A 36 11.62 9.05 -8.61
CA THR A 36 10.19 8.74 -8.59
C THR A 36 9.61 8.51 -7.19
N ARG A 37 10.44 8.56 -6.13
CA ARG A 37 10.01 8.32 -4.74
C ARG A 37 8.70 9.01 -4.39
N PRO A 38 8.50 10.33 -4.62
CA PRO A 38 7.26 11.00 -4.23
C PRO A 38 6.02 10.42 -4.93
N LEU A 39 6.15 10.01 -6.20
CA LEU A 39 5.05 9.42 -6.97
C LEU A 39 4.72 8.01 -6.46
N VAL A 40 5.73 7.22 -6.11
CA VAL A 40 5.52 5.89 -5.52
C VAL A 40 4.86 6.01 -4.14
N VAL A 41 5.28 6.98 -3.31
CA VAL A 41 4.64 7.26 -2.02
C VAL A 41 3.16 7.63 -2.20
N ILE A 42 2.83 8.49 -3.15
CA ILE A 42 1.43 8.83 -3.47
C ILE A 42 0.67 7.59 -3.92
N ALA A 43 1.27 6.74 -4.76
CA ALA A 43 0.67 5.48 -5.17
C ALA A 43 0.39 4.56 -3.96
N MET A 44 1.34 4.41 -3.03
CA MET A 44 1.15 3.64 -1.80
C MET A 44 -0.03 4.17 -0.97
N ILE A 45 -0.14 5.49 -0.79
CA ILE A 45 -1.26 6.12 -0.09
C ILE A 45 -2.60 5.77 -0.76
N ARG A 46 -2.67 5.81 -2.09
CA ARG A 46 -3.91 5.56 -2.84
C ARG A 46 -4.32 4.09 -2.80
N ILE A 47 -3.36 3.18 -2.90
CA ILE A 47 -3.59 1.74 -2.74
C ILE A 47 -4.11 1.47 -1.31
N ALA A 48 -3.41 1.98 -0.30
CA ALA A 48 -3.79 1.84 1.10
C ALA A 48 -5.19 2.40 1.38
N ALA A 49 -5.50 3.59 0.87
CA ALA A 49 -6.82 4.22 1.00
C ALA A 49 -7.95 3.44 0.32
N MET A 50 -7.66 2.73 -0.77
CA MET A 50 -8.66 1.91 -1.44
C MET A 50 -8.91 0.60 -0.70
N LEU A 51 -7.85 -0.06 -0.21
CA LEU A 51 -7.96 -1.24 0.67
C LEU A 51 -8.72 -0.91 1.96
N ALA A 52 -8.40 0.23 2.54
CA ALA A 52 -9.04 0.82 3.70
C ALA A 52 -10.56 0.98 3.53
N LYS A 53 -10.98 1.60 2.41
CA LYS A 53 -12.39 1.82 2.11
C LYS A 53 -13.19 0.51 2.06
N ASN A 54 -12.58 -0.57 1.57
CA ASN A 54 -13.26 -1.86 1.42
C ASN A 54 -13.45 -2.62 2.73
N THR A 55 -12.70 -2.26 3.78
CA THR A 55 -12.67 -2.98 5.06
C THR A 55 -13.44 -2.32 6.18
N HIS A 56 -13.88 -1.06 5.99
CA HIS A 56 -14.41 -0.22 7.08
C HIS A 56 -13.45 -0.06 8.28
N VAL A 57 -12.18 -0.46 8.16
CA VAL A 57 -11.15 -0.36 9.22
C VAL A 57 -10.68 1.09 9.42
N THR A 58 -11.16 2.02 8.58
CA THR A 58 -10.46 3.29 8.31
C THR A 58 -11.18 4.57 8.64
N ASP A 59 -12.02 4.54 9.66
CA ASP A 59 -12.23 5.77 10.42
C ASP A 59 -10.87 6.18 11.01
N GLY A 60 -10.14 7.05 10.29
CA GLY A 60 -8.87 7.62 10.74
C GLY A 60 -7.62 7.27 9.95
N PHE A 61 -7.66 6.73 8.71
CA PHE A 61 -6.42 6.49 7.92
C PHE A 61 -5.53 7.74 7.83
N ALA A 62 -6.11 8.88 7.47
CA ALA A 62 -5.40 10.16 7.40
C ALA A 62 -4.89 10.63 8.78
N GLU A 63 -5.65 10.36 9.84
CA GLU A 63 -5.27 10.71 11.21
C GLU A 63 -4.12 9.84 11.73
N GLN A 64 -4.14 8.54 11.45
CA GLN A 64 -3.06 7.61 11.77
C GLN A 64 -1.78 7.98 11.01
N LEU A 65 -1.89 8.33 9.73
CA LEU A 65 -0.75 8.76 8.94
C LEU A 65 -0.18 10.09 9.46
N TRP A 66 -1.04 11.03 9.85
CA TRP A 66 -0.62 12.29 10.48
C TRP A 66 0.09 12.09 11.82
N LYS A 67 -0.39 11.14 12.63
CA LYS A 67 0.21 10.77 13.94
C LYS A 67 1.35 9.77 13.82
N SER A 68 1.74 9.40 12.61
CA SER A 68 2.78 8.40 12.35
C SER A 68 4.10 8.81 13.03
N PRO A 69 4.69 7.95 13.89
CA PRO A 69 5.97 8.23 14.54
C PRO A 69 7.17 7.92 13.63
N TYR A 70 6.93 7.39 12.43
CA TYR A 70 7.98 6.96 11.52
C TYR A 70 8.69 8.16 10.87
N CYS A 71 10.01 8.08 10.78
CA CYS A 71 10.83 9.10 10.12
C CYS A 71 10.57 9.13 8.61
N GLU A 72 10.37 7.95 8.01
CA GLU A 72 10.05 7.79 6.60
C GLU A 72 8.55 7.54 6.44
N LEU A 73 7.91 8.29 5.55
CA LEU A 73 6.45 8.24 5.36
C LEU A 73 5.99 6.87 4.85
N GLU A 74 6.82 6.20 4.03
CA GLU A 74 6.59 4.86 3.52
C GLU A 74 6.36 3.85 4.64
N ASP A 75 7.17 3.90 5.70
CA ASP A 75 7.07 2.96 6.82
C ASP A 75 5.76 3.14 7.58
N GLY A 76 5.33 4.40 7.76
CA GLY A 76 4.03 4.71 8.35
C GLY A 76 2.86 4.23 7.49
N ILE A 77 2.93 4.42 6.17
CA ILE A 77 1.91 3.92 5.23
C ILE A 77 1.82 2.40 5.30
N LEU A 78 2.97 1.69 5.27
CA LEU A 78 2.99 0.24 5.32
C LEU A 78 2.45 -0.29 6.64
N ASN A 79 2.83 0.30 7.78
CA ASN A 79 2.30 -0.13 9.08
C ASN A 79 0.77 -0.02 9.16
N ILE A 80 0.18 1.04 8.60
CA ILE A 80 -1.28 1.19 8.55
C ILE A 80 -1.89 0.21 7.55
N THR A 81 -1.25 0.04 6.39
CA THR A 81 -1.71 -0.89 5.34
C THR A 81 -1.68 -2.34 5.83
N ASP A 82 -0.67 -2.73 6.61
CA ASP A 82 -0.55 -4.06 7.19
C ASP A 82 -1.68 -4.35 8.19
N GLN A 83 -2.13 -3.36 8.96
CA GLN A 83 -3.30 -3.51 9.83
C GLN A 83 -4.58 -3.73 9.03
N VAL A 84 -4.72 -3.07 7.87
CA VAL A 84 -5.85 -3.27 6.96
C VAL A 84 -5.80 -4.66 6.32
N LEU A 85 -4.62 -5.11 5.88
CA LEU A 85 -4.42 -6.43 5.29
C LEU A 85 -4.66 -7.55 6.32
N ALA A 86 -4.20 -7.39 7.56
CA ALA A 86 -4.49 -8.32 8.64
C ALA A 86 -6.00 -8.44 8.91
N ALA A 87 -6.72 -7.32 8.93
CA ALA A 87 -8.18 -7.32 9.08
C ALA A 87 -8.90 -7.98 7.89
N LEU A 88 -8.36 -7.85 6.66
CA LEU A 88 -8.89 -8.54 5.47
C LEU A 88 -8.65 -10.04 5.52
N ASP A 89 -7.47 -10.48 5.97
CA ASP A 89 -7.14 -11.90 6.11
C ASP A 89 -8.05 -12.59 7.13
N ASP A 90 -8.48 -11.87 8.17
CA ASP A 90 -9.38 -12.36 9.21
C ASP A 90 -10.88 -12.33 8.83
N ASP A 91 -11.26 -11.69 7.71
CA ASP A 91 -12.66 -11.59 7.26
C ASP A 91 -13.00 -12.61 6.15
N PRO A 92 -13.80 -13.66 6.44
CA PRO A 92 -14.20 -14.65 5.43
C PRO A 92 -15.03 -14.07 4.27
N ALA A 93 -15.70 -12.93 4.46
CA ALA A 93 -16.47 -12.27 3.41
C ALA A 93 -15.57 -11.65 2.33
N GLN A 94 -14.28 -11.48 2.62
CA GLN A 94 -13.27 -10.90 1.74
C GLN A 94 -12.37 -11.99 1.10
N ALA A 95 -12.80 -13.25 1.12
CA ALA A 95 -12.07 -14.34 0.47
C ALA A 95 -11.79 -14.01 -1.01
N GLY A 96 -10.51 -13.92 -1.38
CA GLY A 96 -10.07 -13.57 -2.74
C GLY A 96 -9.72 -12.09 -2.96
N TYR A 97 -9.70 -11.27 -1.89
CA TYR A 97 -9.33 -9.85 -2.02
C TYR A 97 -7.90 -9.65 -2.55
N TRP A 98 -7.01 -10.62 -2.35
CA TRP A 98 -5.63 -10.57 -2.84
C TRP A 98 -5.58 -10.51 -4.37
N GLU A 99 -6.41 -11.29 -5.05
CA GLU A 99 -6.52 -11.29 -6.51
C GLU A 99 -7.08 -9.96 -7.02
N ASP A 100 -8.04 -9.37 -6.31
CA ASP A 100 -8.56 -8.04 -6.62
C ASP A 100 -7.52 -6.94 -6.36
N MET A 101 -6.69 -7.10 -5.32
CA MET A 101 -5.60 -6.18 -5.00
C MET A 101 -4.58 -6.08 -6.14
N LEU A 102 -4.29 -7.19 -6.83
CA LEU A 102 -3.35 -7.19 -7.95
C LEU A 102 -3.81 -6.32 -9.14
N ARG A 103 -5.12 -6.02 -9.23
CA ARG A 103 -5.70 -5.20 -10.30
C ARG A 103 -5.74 -3.71 -9.96
N ILE A 104 -5.43 -3.33 -8.72
CA ILE A 104 -5.47 -1.95 -8.24
C ILE A 104 -4.62 -0.99 -9.09
N PRO A 105 -3.37 -1.33 -9.48
CA PRO A 105 -2.55 -0.44 -10.31
C PRO A 105 -3.22 -0.05 -11.62
N GLU A 106 -3.81 -1.02 -12.33
CA GLU A 106 -4.49 -0.80 -13.59
C GLU A 106 -5.73 0.09 -13.40
N LEU A 107 -6.52 -0.18 -12.37
CA LEU A 107 -7.73 0.59 -12.04
C LEU A 107 -7.40 2.05 -11.71
N LEU A 108 -6.35 2.30 -10.94
CA LEU A 108 -5.94 3.65 -10.54
C LEU A 108 -5.27 4.40 -11.69
N ALA A 109 -4.44 3.74 -12.50
CA ALA A 109 -3.82 4.34 -13.68
C ALA A 109 -4.88 4.75 -14.73
N ALA A 110 -5.91 3.92 -14.95
CA ALA A 110 -6.98 4.21 -15.89
C ALA A 110 -7.83 5.44 -15.50
N GLN A 111 -7.94 5.77 -14.21
CA GLN A 111 -8.67 6.96 -13.73
C GLN A 111 -7.94 8.28 -14.03
N GLU A 112 -6.68 8.22 -14.43
CA GLU A 112 -5.81 9.38 -14.66
C GLU A 112 -5.50 9.63 -16.15
N SER A 113 -6.07 8.81 -17.03
CA SER A 113 -5.93 8.89 -18.49
C SER A 113 -7.09 9.67 -19.10
#